data_AF-A0A5R8NFC2-F1
#
_entry.id   AF-A0A5R8NFC2-F1
#
_cell.length_a   1.000
_cell.length_b   1.000
_cell.length_c   1.000
_cell.angle_alpha   90.00
_cell.angle_beta   90.00
_cell.angle_gamma   90.00
#
_symmetry.space_group_name_H-M   'P 1'
#
loop_
_entity.id
_entity.type
_entity.pdbx_description
1 polymer ?
#
loop_
_entity_poly.entity_id
_entity_poly.type
_entity_poly.pdbx_seq_one_letter_code
_entity_poly.pdbx_strand_id
1 'polypeptide(L)' 'MTSPRPTEPDVHLSVFLHGARFDYAACVSAATAFLREWSLRHTESAAILPGATTGLTRLPCERLYLEP' A
#
# COMPACT_ATOMS: atom_id res chain seq x y z
N MET A 1 -4.95 0.04 14.33
CA MET A 1 -3.81 0.96 14.11
C MET A 1 -4.27 2.05 13.17
N THR A 2 -4.04 3.31 13.54
CA THR A 2 -4.56 4.50 12.85
C THR A 2 -3.63 4.96 11.74
N SER A 3 -4.18 5.66 10.73
CA SER A 3 -3.40 6.27 9.66
C SER A 3 -2.31 7.24 10.13
N PRO A 4 -1.05 7.13 9.62
CA PRO A 4 -0.06 8.18 9.81
C PRO A 4 -0.46 9.48 9.10
N ARG A 5 -1.38 9.43 8.13
CA ARG A 5 -2.06 10.61 7.56
C ARG A 5 -3.57 10.43 7.61
N PRO A 6 -4.21 10.71 8.76
CA PRO A 6 -5.64 10.45 8.97
C PRO A 6 -6.58 11.35 8.15
N THR A 7 -6.04 12.43 7.55
CA THR A 7 -6.76 13.31 6.61
C THR A 7 -6.83 12.74 5.19
N GLU A 8 -6.01 11.73 4.87
CA GLU A 8 -6.01 11.09 3.56
C GLU A 8 -6.85 9.80 3.58
N PRO A 9 -7.57 9.48 2.49
CA PRO A 9 -8.30 8.23 2.41
C PRO A 9 -7.34 7.04 2.36
N ASP A 10 -7.72 5.97 3.05
CA ASP A 10 -7.07 4.67 2.87
C ASP A 10 -7.53 4.03 1.55
N VAL A 11 -6.59 3.42 0.83
CA VAL A 11 -6.81 2.67 -0.40
C VAL A 11 -6.42 1.20 -0.22
N HIS A 12 -7.03 0.34 -1.04
CA HIS A 12 -6.69 -1.08 -1.09
C HIS A 12 -5.45 -1.28 -1.96
N LEU A 13 -4.32 -1.59 -1.32
CA LEU A 13 -3.06 -1.95 -1.96
C LEU A 13 -2.94 -3.47 -2.09
N SER A 14 -2.81 -3.97 -3.31
CA SER A 14 -2.54 -5.38 -3.61
C SER A 14 -1.10 -5.53 -4.10
N VAL A 15 -0.35 -6.45 -3.48
CA VAL A 15 1.06 -6.71 -3.80
C VAL A 15 1.21 -8.19 -4.15
N PHE A 16 1.81 -8.48 -5.30
CA PHE A 16 2.22 -9.83 -5.67
C PHE A 16 3.70 -10.00 -5.38
N LEU A 17 4.05 -11.01 -4.60
CA LEU A 17 5.43 -11.34 -4.24
C LEU A 17 5.58 -12.85 -4.09
N HIS A 18 6.52 -13.43 -4.82
CA HIS A 18 6.83 -14.85 -4.93
C HIS A 18 5.60 -15.74 -5.20
N GLY A 19 4.71 -15.29 -6.07
CA GLY A 19 3.47 -16.00 -6.42
C GLY A 19 2.37 -15.93 -5.36
N ALA A 20 2.60 -15.23 -4.24
CA ALA A 20 1.58 -14.93 -3.25
C ALA A 20 1.04 -13.51 -3.44
N ARG A 21 -0.24 -13.33 -3.10
CA ARG A 21 -0.92 -12.04 -3.10
C ARG A 21 -1.13 -11.57 -1.67
N PHE A 22 -0.82 -10.30 -1.43
CA PHE A 22 -0.99 -9.64 -0.15
C PHE A 22 -1.85 -8.40 -0.34
N ASP A 23 -2.88 -8.24 0.50
CA ASP A 23 -3.83 -7.15 0.42
C ASP A 23 -3.75 -6.30 1.70
N TYR A 24 -3.52 -5.00 1.53
CA TYR A 24 -3.32 -4.05 2.61
C TYR A 24 -4.20 -2.81 2.47
N ALA A 25 -4.48 -2.16 3.60
CA ALA A 25 -4.92 -0.79 3.65
C ALA A 25 -3.70 0.14 3.84
N ALA A 26 -3.64 1.23 3.08
CA ALA A 26 -2.63 2.28 3.26
C ALA A 26 -3.21 3.62 2.83
N CYS A 27 -2.73 4.73 3.38
CA CYS A 27 -3.12 6.04 2.87
C CYS A 27 -2.65 6.22 1.43
N VAL A 28 -3.40 7.01 0.66
CA VAL A 28 -3.16 7.18 -0.78
C VAL A 28 -1.73 7.63 -1.11
N SER A 29 -1.13 8.50 -0.30
CA SER A 29 0.25 8.95 -0.52
C SER A 29 1.27 7.83 -0.33
N ALA A 30 1.18 7.07 0.77
CA ALA A 30 2.05 5.93 1.04
C ALA A 30 1.91 4.83 -0.02
N ALA A 31 0.67 4.49 -0.41
CA ALA A 31 0.42 3.51 -1.46
C ALA A 31 1.03 3.95 -2.80
N THR A 32 0.92 5.23 -3.15
CA THR A 32 1.48 5.78 -4.39
C THR A 32 3.01 5.74 -4.39
N ALA A 33 3.64 6.10 -3.28
CA ALA A 33 5.10 6.03 -3.13
C ALA A 33 5.59 4.57 -3.15
N PHE A 34 4.90 3.66 -2.46
CA PHE A 34 5.15 2.22 -2.51
C PHE A 34 5.14 1.70 -3.95
N LEU A 35 4.10 2.01 -4.73
CA LEU A 35 4.00 1.54 -6.12
C LEU A 35 5.16 2.01 -7.00
N ARG A 36 5.59 3.27 -6.83
CA ARG A 36 6.73 3.82 -7.57
C ARG A 36 8.00 3.04 -7.26
N GLU A 37 8.33 2.87 -5.97
CA GLU A 37 9.51 2.11 -5.56
C GLU A 37 9.44 0.64 -5.94
N TRP A 38 8.25 0.04 -5.81
CA TRP A 38 8.01 -1.35 -6.16
C TRP A 38 8.32 -1.60 -7.64
N SER A 39 7.80 -0.75 -8.52
CA SER A 39 8.03 -0.82 -9.97
C SER A 39 9.50 -0.65 -10.38
N LEU A 40 10.31 0.03 -9.55
CA LEU A 40 11.74 0.22 -9.80
C LEU A 40 12.60 -0.97 -9.33
N ARG A 41 12.13 -1.74 -8.35
CA ARG A 41 12.92 -2.77 -7.66
C ARG A 41 12.47 -4.19 -7.94
N HIS A 42 11.22 -4.39 -8.35
CA HIS A 42 10.62 -5.71 -8.52
C HIS A 42 9.98 -5.86 -9.90
N THR A 43 10.09 -7.05 -10.48
CA THR A 43 9.37 -7.41 -11.71
C THR A 43 7.90 -7.76 -11.43
N GLU A 44 7.59 -8.12 -10.19
CA GLU A 44 6.25 -8.53 -9.78
C GLU A 44 5.32 -7.32 -9.64
N SER A 45 4.01 -7.55 -9.76
CA SER A 45 3.03 -6.47 -9.79
C SER A 45 2.62 -6.00 -8.39
N ALA A 46 2.51 -4.69 -8.22
CA ALA A 46 1.71 -4.11 -7.16
C ALA A 46 0.71 -3.12 -7.77
N ALA A 47 -0.49 -3.01 -7.20
CA ALA A 47 -1.54 -2.13 -7.70
C ALA A 47 -2.45 -1.62 -6.59
N ILE A 48 -3.02 -0.44 -6.81
CA ILE A 48 -4.17 0.03 -6.03
C ILE A 48 -5.43 -0.50 -6.70
N LEU A 49 -6.28 -1.18 -5.93
CA LEU A 49 -7.53 -1.74 -6.42
C LEU A 49 -8.73 -0.91 -5.96
N PRO A 50 -9.79 -0.81 -6.77
CA PRO A 50 -11.06 -0.28 -6.30
C PRO A 50 -11.67 -1.26 -5.28
N GLY A 51 -12.00 -0.79 -4.09
CA GLY A 51 -12.59 -1.64 -3.05
C GLY A 51 -12.58 -1.01 -1.67
N ALA A 52 -13.34 -1.61 -0.75
CA ALA A 52 -13.33 -1.23 0.65
C ALA A 52 -12.05 -1.76 1.31
N THR A 53 -11.45 -0.96 2.20
CA THR A 53 -10.31 -1.35 3.03
C THR A 53 -10.72 -2.04 4.33
N THR A 54 -12.01 -2.28 4.51
CA THR A 54 -12.58 -2.90 5.72
C THR A 54 -12.05 -4.31 5.90
N GLY A 55 -11.42 -4.57 7.05
CA GLY A 55 -10.84 -5.89 7.38
C GLY A 55 -9.44 -6.14 6.81
N LEU A 56 -8.91 -5.24 5.98
CA LEU A 56 -7.52 -5.33 5.52
C LEU A 56 -6.55 -4.91 6.63
N THR A 57 -5.42 -5.60 6.70
CA THR A 57 -4.31 -5.19 7.56
C THR A 57 -3.67 -3.93 7.01
N ARG A 58 -3.21 -3.05 7.90
CA ARG A 58 -2.45 -1.86 7.48
C ARG A 58 -1.10 -2.27 6.88
N LEU A 59 -0.61 -1.55 5.87
CA LEU A 59 0.73 -1.74 5.35
C LEU A 59 1.76 -1.57 6.51
N PRO A 60 2.55 -2.61 6.86
CA PRO A 60 3.37 -2.57 8.08
C PRO A 60 4.42 -1.45 8.11
N CYS A 61 4.97 -1.11 6.94
CA CYS A 61 6.03 -0.12 6.78
C CYS A 61 5.51 1.20 6.18
N GLU A 62 4.21 1.47 6.26
CA GLU A 62 3.57 2.60 5.59
C GLU A 62 4.27 3.95 5.83
N ARG A 63 4.74 4.19 7.05
CA ARG A 63 5.42 5.44 7.42
C ARG A 63 6.69 5.69 6.62
N LEU A 64 7.40 4.64 6.17
CA LEU A 64 8.62 4.79 5.36
C LEU A 64 8.33 5.43 4.00
N TYR A 65 7.11 5.30 3.50
CA TYR A 65 6.70 5.85 2.21
C TYR A 65 6.14 7.27 2.31
N LEU A 66 6.21 7.89 3.49
CA LEU A 66 5.69 9.23 3.78
C LEU A 66 6.77 10.26 4.12
N GLU A 67 7.98 9.78 4.38
CA GLU A 67 9.17 10.58 4.65
C GLU A 67 10.04 10.61 3.38
N PRO A 68 10.73 11.73 3.08
CA PRO A 68 11.61 11.85 1.91
C PRO A 68 12.92 11.05 2.04
#